data_AF-A0A961H8L1-F1
#
_entry.id   AF-A0A961H8L1-F1
#
_cell.length_a   1.000
_cell.length_b   1.000
_cell.length_c   1.000
_cell.angle_alpha   90.00
_cell.angle_beta   90.00
_cell.angle_gamma   90.00
#
_symmetry.space_group_name_H-M   'P 1'
#
loop_
_entity.id
_entity.type
_entity.pdbx_description
1 polymer ?
#
loop_
_entity_poly.entity_id
_entity_poly.type
_entity_poly.pdbx_seq_one_letter_code
_entity_poly.pdbx_strand_id
1 'polypeptide(L)'
;MLELWDDEGTFQASIDHRDGAPEYIFNDGPPFANGLPHYGHLLTGYVKDVIPRYQTMRGHKVERRFGWDCHGLPAEMQTEKEIDVSGRVAITDFGIGRFNDACRTSVLRYTQEWETYVTRQARWV
;
A
#
# COMPACT_ATOMS: atom_id res chain seq x y z
N MET A 1 17.85 13.94 5.24
CA MET A 1 16.72 13.81 6.21
C MET A 1 16.00 12.48 6.02
N LEU A 2 15.50 12.14 4.82
CA LEU A 2 14.93 10.80 4.59
C LEU A 2 15.98 9.69 4.75
N GLU A 3 17.15 9.83 4.13
CA GLU A 3 18.28 8.89 4.30
C GLU A 3 18.68 8.72 5.77
N LEU A 4 18.83 9.83 6.50
CA LEU A 4 19.13 9.79 7.93
C LEU A 4 18.11 8.97 8.74
N TRP A 5 16.81 9.15 8.47
CA TRP A 5 15.78 8.39 9.18
C TRP A 5 15.77 6.91 8.84
N ASP A 6 16.16 6.56 7.62
CA ASP A 6 16.29 5.18 7.17
C ASP A 6 17.51 4.52 7.83
N ASP A 7 18.67 5.18 7.76
CA ASP A 7 19.94 4.72 8.37
C ASP A 7 19.81 4.52 9.90
N GLU A 8 19.10 5.40 10.58
CA GLU A 8 18.86 5.31 12.03
C GLU A 8 17.70 4.38 12.40
N GLY A 9 16.92 3.88 11.44
CA GLY A 9 15.70 3.13 11.71
C GLY A 9 14.69 3.93 12.54
N THR A 10 14.61 5.25 12.34
CA THR A 10 13.86 6.18 13.20
C THR A 10 12.40 5.79 13.38
N PHE A 11 11.75 5.30 12.32
CA PHE A 11 10.36 4.85 12.41
C PHE A 11 10.21 3.66 13.37
N GLN A 12 11.02 2.60 13.19
CA GLN A 12 10.99 1.42 14.05
C GLN A 12 11.33 1.79 15.50
N ALA A 13 12.37 2.58 15.71
CA ALA A 13 12.75 3.08 17.04
C ALA A 13 11.60 3.86 17.73
N SER A 14 10.79 4.60 16.96
CA SER A 14 9.63 5.32 17.52
C SER A 14 8.53 4.38 18.05
N ILE A 15 8.43 3.17 17.50
CA ILE A 15 7.52 2.12 17.96
C ILE A 15 8.12 1.40 19.17
N ASP A 16 9.39 0.99 19.08
CA ASP A 16 10.08 0.20 20.10
C ASP A 16 10.23 0.98 21.42
N HIS A 17 10.50 2.29 21.35
CA HIS A 17 10.54 3.18 22.52
C HIS A 17 9.18 3.34 23.24
N ARG A 18 8.12 2.72 22.73
CA ARG A 18 6.77 2.72 23.30
C ARG A 18 6.32 1.33 23.73
N ASP A 19 7.23 0.38 23.88
CA ASP A 19 6.89 -0.93 24.44
C ASP A 19 6.27 -0.80 25.84
N GLY A 20 5.11 -1.45 26.02
CA GLY A 20 4.29 -1.36 27.23
C GLY A 20 3.40 -0.12 27.35
N ALA A 21 3.46 0.83 26.41
CA ALA A 21 2.56 1.98 26.39
C ALA A 21 1.16 1.60 25.87
N PRO A 22 0.11 2.41 26.16
CA PRO A 22 -1.22 2.18 25.61
C PRO A 22 -1.22 2.23 24.07
N GLU A 23 -1.85 1.25 23.44
CA GLU A 23 -1.91 1.17 21.99
C GLU A 23 -2.93 2.14 21.39
N TYR A 24 -2.63 2.65 20.20
CA TYR A 24 -3.61 3.25 19.31
C TYR A 24 -3.62 2.43 18.01
N ILE A 25 -4.71 1.72 17.76
CA ILE A 25 -4.85 0.84 16.59
C ILE A 25 -5.24 1.67 15.38
N PHE A 26 -4.33 1.74 14.41
CA PHE A 26 -4.52 2.41 13.14
C PHE A 26 -4.70 1.39 12.02
N ASN A 27 -5.87 1.39 11.38
CA ASN A 27 -6.17 0.53 10.24
C ASN A 27 -5.96 1.31 8.94
N ASP A 28 -4.95 0.91 8.17
CA ASP A 28 -4.70 1.52 6.87
C ASP A 28 -5.60 0.90 5.80
N GLY A 29 -6.51 1.70 5.25
CA GLY A 29 -7.32 1.28 4.11
C GLY A 29 -6.42 0.99 2.89
N PRO A 30 -6.35 -0.26 2.40
CA PRO A 30 -5.41 -0.66 1.37
C PRO A 30 -5.79 -0.05 0.01
N PRO A 31 -4.87 0.58 -0.72
CA PRO A 31 -5.13 0.99 -2.10
C PRO A 31 -5.18 -0.23 -3.03
N PHE A 32 -5.86 -0.06 -4.17
CA PHE A 32 -5.76 -1.02 -5.27
C PHE A 32 -4.36 -0.97 -5.88
N ALA A 33 -3.78 -2.14 -6.13
CA ALA A 33 -2.41 -2.27 -6.65
C ALA A 33 -2.32 -2.17 -8.20
N ASN A 34 -3.36 -1.67 -8.87
CA ASN A 34 -3.54 -1.75 -10.32
C ASN A 34 -3.24 -0.43 -11.07
N GLY A 35 -2.67 0.58 -10.42
CA GLY A 35 -2.34 1.86 -11.07
C GLY A 35 -1.39 2.74 -10.28
N LEU A 36 -0.93 3.82 -10.92
CA LEU A 36 -0.02 4.81 -10.32
C LEU A 36 -0.73 5.71 -9.31
N PRO A 37 -0.01 6.22 -8.29
CA PRO A 37 -0.61 7.11 -7.33
C PRO A 37 -0.91 8.51 -7.91
N HIS A 38 -2.02 9.13 -7.48
CA HIS A 38 -2.41 10.50 -7.83
C HIS A 38 -2.65 11.35 -6.56
N TYR A 39 -3.00 12.64 -6.71
CA TYR A 39 -3.15 13.58 -5.58
C TYR A 39 -4.18 13.17 -4.51
N GLY A 40 -5.12 12.28 -4.82
CA GLY A 40 -6.02 11.70 -3.82
C GLY A 40 -5.28 10.80 -2.82
N HIS A 41 -4.30 10.05 -3.31
CA HIS A 41 -3.41 9.24 -2.48
C HIS A 41 -2.46 10.10 -1.65
N LEU A 42 -2.01 11.25 -2.18
CA LEU A 42 -1.21 12.21 -1.41
C LEU A 42 -2.00 12.76 -0.22
N LEU A 43 -3.21 13.27 -0.47
CA LEU A 43 -4.05 13.86 0.56
C LEU A 43 -4.36 12.84 1.67
N THR A 44 -4.80 11.64 1.28
CA THR A 44 -5.12 10.59 2.24
C THR A 44 -3.87 10.07 2.95
N GLY A 45 -2.76 9.90 2.24
CA GLY A 45 -1.46 9.53 2.81
C GLY A 45 -0.97 10.50 3.88
N TYR A 46 -1.12 11.81 3.65
CA TYR A 46 -0.79 12.85 4.63
C TYR A 46 -1.61 12.72 5.92
N VAL A 47 -2.94 12.61 5.80
CA VAL A 47 -3.81 12.46 6.99
C VAL A 47 -3.49 11.15 7.74
N LYS A 48 -3.26 10.07 7.00
CA LYS A 48 -2.88 8.75 7.51
C LYS A 48 -1.50 8.72 8.17
N ASP A 49 -0.66 9.74 8.00
CA ASP A 49 0.64 9.86 8.65
C ASP A 49 0.60 10.83 9.85
N VAL A 50 -0.06 11.99 9.69
CA VAL A 50 -0.17 13.01 10.74
C VAL A 50 -0.85 12.47 12.00
N ILE A 51 -1.95 11.72 11.86
CA ILE A 51 -2.71 11.21 13.02
C ILE A 51 -1.88 10.18 13.81
N PRO A 52 -1.30 9.13 13.20
CA PRO A 52 -0.40 8.23 13.93
C PRO A 52 0.82 8.91 14.57
N ARG A 53 1.44 9.89 13.90
CA ARG A 53 2.53 10.68 14.49
C ARG A 53 2.07 11.43 15.72
N TYR A 54 0.95 12.15 15.63
CA TYR A 54 0.36 12.84 16.77
C TYR A 54 0.12 11.89 17.94
N GLN A 55 -0.46 10.72 17.70
CA GLN A 55 -0.72 9.73 18.76
C GLN A 55 0.58 9.18 19.36
N THR A 56 1.61 8.95 18.54
CA THR A 56 2.95 8.55 19.01
C THR A 56 3.55 9.63 19.93
N MET A 57 3.39 10.92 19.58
CA MET A 57 3.83 12.06 20.40
C MET A 57 3.02 12.22 21.69
N ARG A 58 1.75 11.77 21.70
CA ARG A 58 0.90 11.71 22.90
C ARG A 58 1.23 10.53 23.82
N GLY A 59 2.19 9.68 23.45
CA GLY A 59 2.68 8.58 24.28
C GLY A 59 2.09 7.22 23.94
N HIS A 60 1.32 7.10 22.85
CA HIS A 60 0.78 5.81 22.41
C HIS A 60 1.80 4.99 21.60
N LYS A 61 1.69 3.66 21.68
CA LYS A 61 2.32 2.76 20.71
C LYS A 61 1.41 2.66 19.48
N VAL A 62 1.95 2.94 18.29
CA VAL A 62 1.17 2.97 17.04
C VAL A 62 1.88 2.14 15.98
N GLU A 63 1.52 0.86 15.87
CA GLU A 63 1.91 0.05 14.73
C GLU A 63 1.20 0.51 13.46
N ARG A 64 1.91 0.50 12.35
CA ARG A 64 1.40 0.90 11.03
C ARG A 64 1.87 -0.15 10.05
N ARG A 65 0.94 -0.65 9.24
CA ARG A 65 1.21 -1.70 8.25
C ARG A 65 0.52 -1.32 6.96
N PHE A 66 1.28 -1.29 5.88
CA PHE A 66 0.73 -1.08 4.55
C PHE A 66 0.02 -2.35 4.08
N GLY A 67 -1.16 -2.18 3.47
CA GLY A 67 -1.91 -3.28 2.86
C GLY A 67 -2.16 -3.02 1.38
N TRP A 68 -2.44 -4.08 0.64
CA TRP A 68 -2.83 -4.01 -0.77
C TRP A 68 -4.16 -4.68 -1.01
N ASP A 69 -5.02 -4.05 -1.80
CA ASP A 69 -6.20 -4.71 -2.35
C ASP A 69 -5.85 -5.27 -3.73
N CYS A 70 -5.71 -6.60 -3.79
CA CYS A 70 -5.16 -7.34 -4.92
C CYS A 70 -6.20 -8.13 -5.72
N HIS A 71 -7.48 -8.09 -5.33
CA HIS A 71 -8.51 -8.96 -5.90
C HIS A 71 -9.70 -8.18 -6.47
N GLY A 72 -10.59 -8.92 -7.12
CA GLY A 72 -11.86 -8.43 -7.62
C GLY A 72 -11.76 -7.73 -8.97
N LEU A 73 -12.91 -7.20 -9.39
CA LEU A 73 -13.13 -6.68 -10.73
C LEU A 73 -12.11 -5.60 -11.16
N PRO A 74 -11.64 -4.67 -10.30
CA PRO A 74 -10.64 -3.69 -10.70
C PRO A 74 -9.31 -4.31 -11.16
N ALA A 75 -8.87 -5.40 -10.52
CA ALA A 75 -7.64 -6.11 -10.90
C ALA A 75 -7.86 -6.92 -12.18
N GLU A 76 -9.01 -7.60 -12.29
CA GLU A 76 -9.38 -8.38 -13.47
C GLU A 76 -9.50 -7.50 -14.72
N MET A 77 -10.22 -6.37 -14.64
CA MET A 77 -10.41 -5.45 -15.76
C MET A 77 -9.10 -4.79 -16.22
N GLN A 78 -8.17 -4.54 -15.32
CA GLN A 78 -6.85 -4.04 -15.69
C GLN A 78 -6.07 -5.11 -16.46
N THR A 79 -6.10 -6.35 -15.99
CA THR A 79 -5.44 -7.48 -16.65
C THR A 79 -6.04 -7.74 -18.03
N GLU A 80 -7.37 -7.77 -18.15
CA GLU A 80 -8.09 -7.89 -19.43
C GLU A 80 -7.56 -6.91 -20.48
N LYS A 81 -7.36 -5.64 -20.11
CA LYS A 81 -6.79 -4.61 -21.01
C LYS A 81 -5.34 -4.86 -21.40
N GLU A 82 -4.55 -5.42 -20.49
CA GLU A 82 -3.11 -5.66 -20.73
C GLU A 82 -2.85 -6.82 -21.68
N ILE A 83 -3.69 -7.86 -21.61
CA ILE A 83 -3.54 -9.08 -22.44
C ILE A 83 -4.51 -9.11 -23.62
N ASP A 84 -5.30 -8.04 -23.82
CA ASP A 84 -6.31 -7.90 -24.86
C ASP A 84 -7.33 -9.07 -24.88
N VAL A 85 -7.78 -9.47 -23.69
CA VAL A 85 -8.82 -10.48 -23.48
C VAL A 85 -9.97 -9.82 -22.75
N SER A 86 -11.20 -9.92 -23.26
CA SER A 86 -12.35 -9.29 -22.62
C SER A 86 -13.54 -10.22 -22.51
N GLY A 87 -14.09 -10.31 -21.31
CA GLY A 87 -15.30 -11.03 -21.01
C GLY A 87 -15.08 -12.50 -20.73
N ARG A 88 -16.08 -13.08 -20.06
CA ARG A 88 -16.02 -14.43 -19.49
C ARG A 88 -15.63 -15.51 -20.50
N VAL A 89 -16.17 -15.47 -21.72
CA VAL A 89 -15.90 -16.50 -22.74
C VAL A 89 -14.43 -16.46 -23.13
N ALA A 90 -13.90 -15.28 -23.48
CA ALA A 90 -12.51 -15.11 -23.86
C ALA A 90 -11.54 -15.45 -22.70
N ILE A 91 -11.88 -15.09 -21.46
CA ILE A 91 -11.10 -15.49 -20.27
C ILE A 91 -11.07 -17.01 -20.11
N THR A 92 -12.21 -17.68 -20.32
CA THR A 92 -12.30 -19.14 -20.20
C THR A 92 -11.47 -19.81 -21.28
N ASP A 93 -11.52 -19.31 -22.51
CA ASP A 93 -10.73 -19.80 -23.65
C ASP A 93 -9.23 -19.52 -23.49
N PHE A 94 -8.86 -18.38 -22.89
CA PHE A 94 -7.48 -18.05 -22.54
C PHE A 94 -6.91 -18.99 -21.46
N GLY A 95 -7.80 -19.46 -20.58
CA GLY A 95 -7.53 -20.38 -19.48
C GLY A 95 -7.51 -19.66 -18.13
N ILE A 96 -8.39 -20.07 -17.21
CA ILE A 96 -8.57 -19.45 -15.89
C ILE A 96 -7.25 -19.37 -15.10
N GLY A 97 -6.46 -20.45 -15.09
CA GLY A 97 -5.17 -20.46 -14.38
C GLY A 97 -4.20 -19.40 -14.93
N ARG A 98 -4.09 -19.31 -16.25
CA ARG A 98 -3.23 -18.32 -16.93
C ARG A 98 -3.72 -16.89 -16.67
N PHE A 99 -5.03 -16.68 -16.66
CA PHE A 99 -5.62 -15.38 -16.33
C PHE A 99 -5.32 -14.96 -14.89
N ASN A 100 -5.47 -15.88 -13.93
CA ASN A 100 -5.15 -15.61 -12.52
C ASN A 100 -3.66 -15.28 -12.31
N ASP A 101 -2.76 -15.97 -13.02
CA ASP A 101 -1.32 -15.68 -12.99
C ASP A 101 -1.00 -14.30 -13.60
N ALA A 102 -1.70 -13.93 -14.67
CA ALA A 102 -1.62 -12.59 -15.25
C ALA A 102 -2.11 -11.52 -14.27
N CYS A 103 -3.25 -11.74 -13.60
CA CYS A 103 -3.76 -10.84 -12.55
C CYS A 103 -2.75 -10.66 -11.42
N ARG A 104 -2.15 -11.75 -10.92
CA ARG A 104 -1.11 -11.71 -9.88
C ARG A 104 0.10 -10.89 -10.31
N THR A 105 0.50 -11.01 -11.57
CA THR A 105 1.65 -10.25 -12.11
C THR A 105 1.29 -8.77 -12.28
N SER A 106 0.09 -8.47 -12.76
CA SER A 106 -0.40 -7.11 -12.98
C SER A 106 -0.47 -6.31 -11.68
N VAL A 107 -1.01 -6.90 -10.60
CA VAL A 107 -1.14 -6.21 -9.30
C VAL A 107 0.21 -5.89 -8.63
N LEU A 108 1.29 -6.60 -8.98
CA LEU A 108 2.61 -6.31 -8.42
C LEU A 108 3.35 -5.20 -9.19
N ARG A 109 2.88 -4.86 -10.40
CA ARG A 109 3.61 -4.01 -11.35
C ARG A 109 3.98 -2.65 -10.79
N TYR A 110 3.09 -2.02 -10.02
CA TYR A 110 3.25 -0.64 -9.56
C TYR A 110 3.78 -0.52 -8.12
N THR A 111 4.09 -1.64 -7.47
CA THR A 111 4.44 -1.66 -6.04
C THR A 111 5.69 -0.81 -5.74
N GLN A 112 6.68 -0.82 -6.62
CA GLN A 112 7.91 -0.05 -6.45
C GLN A 112 7.70 1.47 -6.60
N GLU A 113 6.86 1.89 -7.55
CA GLU A 113 6.49 3.29 -7.74
C GLU A 113 5.71 3.81 -6.54
N TRP A 114 4.84 2.98 -5.97
CA TRP A 114 4.12 3.30 -4.74
C TRP A 114 5.03 3.41 -3.53
N GLU A 115 5.97 2.48 -3.34
CA GLU A 115 6.96 2.54 -2.27
C GLU A 115 7.76 3.85 -2.37
N THR A 116 8.29 4.14 -3.56
CA THR A 116 9.02 5.39 -3.84
C THR A 116 8.17 6.62 -3.52
N TYR A 117 6.92 6.63 -3.96
CA TYR A 117 6.00 7.74 -3.78
C TYR A 117 5.65 7.96 -2.30
N VAL A 118 5.36 6.90 -1.55
CA VAL A 118 5.02 6.93 -0.12
C VAL A 118 6.22 7.38 0.72
N THR A 119 7.40 6.81 0.47
CA THR A 119 8.64 7.18 1.16
C THR A 119 8.99 8.64 0.90
N ARG A 120 8.83 9.14 -0.34
CA ARG A 120 9.14 10.53 -0.67
C ARG A 120 8.23 11.54 0.02
N GLN A 121 7.01 11.14 0.37
CA GLN A 121 6.07 11.92 1.18
C GLN A 121 6.38 11.92 2.68
N ALA A 122 7.40 11.18 3.11
CA ALA A 122 7.72 10.94 4.52
C ALA A 122 6.58 10.26 5.31
N ARG A 123 5.76 9.46 4.64
CA ARG A 123 4.75 8.64 5.33
C ARG A 123 5.42 7.40 5.92
N TRP A 124 5.38 7.26 7.25
CA TRP A 124 5.93 6.08 7.93
C TRP A 124 4.85 4.99 8.04
N VAL A 125 5.08 3.84 7.38
CA VAL A 125 4.16 2.71 7.26
C VAL A 125 4.89 1.45 6.83
#